data_AF-A0A5N6ZJQ0-F1
#
_entry.id   AF-A0A5N6ZJQ0-F1
#
_cell.length_a   1.000
_cell.length_b   1.000
_cell.length_c   1.000
_cell.angle_alpha   90.00
_cell.angle_beta   90.00
_cell.angle_gamma   90.00
#
_symmetry.space_group_name_H-M   'P 1'
#
loop_
_entity.id
_entity.type
_entity.pdbx_description
1 polymer ?
#
loop_
_entity_poly.entity_id
_entity_poly.type
_entity_poly.pdbx_seq_one_letter_code
_entity_poly.pdbx_strand_id
1 'polypeptide(L)'
;AEYAAKYNLGKDVPYTTYQNSDVTQTVISENSRGDVRPIWELLYNHYGVLKKLNATWTKQYRDMVVEKGEGAEGGGGHYGGTSGGFDQLGYGTLLYSL
;
A
#
# COMPACT_ATOMS: atom_id res chain seq x y z
N ALA A 1 -2.37 -7.10 2.66
CA ALA A 1 -1.29 -6.38 1.94
C ALA A 1 -1.25 -6.80 0.47
N GLU A 2 -0.94 -8.05 0.18
CA GLU A 2 -0.66 -8.54 -1.19
C GLU A 2 -1.75 -8.24 -2.24
N TYR A 3 -3.02 -8.52 -1.92
CA TYR A 3 -4.15 -8.23 -2.82
C TYR A 3 -4.24 -6.73 -3.16
N ALA A 4 -4.19 -5.87 -2.12
CA ALA A 4 -4.29 -4.43 -2.29
C ALA A 4 -3.07 -3.87 -3.06
N ALA A 5 -1.87 -4.37 -2.78
CA ALA A 5 -0.67 -4.01 -3.52
C ALA A 5 -0.78 -4.38 -5.00
N LYS A 6 -1.20 -5.62 -5.30
CA LYS A 6 -1.36 -6.10 -6.68
C LYS A 6 -2.33 -5.20 -7.45
N TYR A 7 -3.47 -4.87 -6.86
CA TYR A 7 -4.45 -4.02 -7.51
C TYR A 7 -3.93 -2.60 -7.76
N ASN A 8 -3.30 -1.99 -6.75
CA ASN A 8 -2.74 -0.64 -6.88
C ASN A 8 -1.49 -0.55 -7.78
N LEU A 9 -0.81 -1.68 -8.04
CA LEU A 9 0.21 -1.80 -9.08
C LEU A 9 -0.38 -1.91 -10.51
N GLY A 10 -1.68 -1.64 -10.67
CA GLY A 10 -2.37 -1.68 -11.97
C GLY A 10 -2.63 -3.09 -12.48
N LYS A 11 -2.59 -4.12 -11.63
CA LYS A 11 -2.92 -5.50 -12.01
C LYS A 11 -4.34 -5.85 -11.62
N ASP A 12 -4.93 -6.81 -12.33
CA ASP A 12 -6.25 -7.31 -11.99
C ASP A 12 -6.22 -8.26 -10.79
N VAL A 13 -7.30 -8.20 -10.01
CA VAL A 13 -7.53 -9.02 -8.83
C VAL A 13 -8.97 -9.55 -8.86
N PRO A 14 -9.24 -10.75 -8.32
CA PRO A 14 -10.60 -11.25 -8.24
C PRO A 14 -11.42 -10.37 -7.30
N TYR A 15 -12.61 -9.96 -7.72
CA TYR A 15 -13.54 -9.19 -6.90
C TYR A 15 -14.91 -9.84 -6.93
N THR A 16 -15.55 -9.90 -5.77
CA THR A 16 -16.93 -10.35 -5.62
C THR A 16 -17.76 -9.15 -5.24
N THR A 17 -18.93 -8.99 -5.85
CA THR A 17 -19.88 -7.93 -5.51
C THR A 17 -20.04 -7.82 -3.99
N TYR A 18 -19.70 -6.65 -3.47
CA TYR A 18 -19.88 -6.34 -2.06
C TYR A 18 -21.25 -5.70 -1.86
N GLN A 19 -22.01 -6.20 -0.90
CA GLN A 19 -23.32 -5.65 -0.56
C GLN A 19 -23.47 -5.60 0.95
N ASN A 20 -23.91 -4.45 1.46
CA ASN A 20 -24.35 -4.28 2.84
C ASN A 20 -25.73 -3.58 2.86
N SER A 21 -26.19 -3.14 4.04
CA SER A 21 -27.49 -2.50 4.20
C SER A 21 -27.62 -1.11 3.54
N ASP A 22 -26.50 -0.50 3.15
CA ASP A 22 -26.40 0.87 2.64
C ASP A 22 -25.98 0.91 1.17
N VAL A 23 -25.03 0.06 0.75
CA VAL A 23 -24.43 0.10 -0.58
C VAL A 23 -24.29 -1.27 -1.23
N THR A 24 -24.39 -1.29 -2.56
CA THR A 24 -23.98 -2.41 -3.42
C THR A 24 -22.88 -1.94 -4.36
N GLN A 25 -21.72 -2.60 -4.31
CA GLN A 25 -20.55 -2.33 -5.14
C GLN A 25 -20.29 -3.56 -6.00
N THR A 26 -20.66 -3.49 -7.28
CA THR A 26 -20.55 -4.62 -8.20
C THR A 26 -19.15 -4.81 -8.76
N VAL A 27 -18.33 -3.75 -8.74
CA VAL A 27 -16.96 -3.73 -9.23
C VAL A 27 -16.03 -3.12 -8.19
N ILE A 28 -14.76 -3.51 -8.23
CA ILE A 28 -13.72 -2.86 -7.45
C ILE A 28 -13.53 -1.42 -7.94
N SER A 29 -13.34 -0.47 -7.03
CA SER A 29 -13.21 0.95 -7.36
C SER A 29 -11.87 1.25 -8.04
N GLU A 30 -11.88 2.02 -9.12
CA GLU A 30 -10.67 2.59 -9.74
C GLU A 30 -10.23 3.92 -9.10
N ASN A 31 -11.08 4.53 -8.26
CA ASN A 31 -10.73 5.78 -7.58
C ASN A 31 -9.49 5.58 -6.70
N SER A 32 -8.53 6.52 -6.80
CA SER A 32 -7.27 6.49 -6.05
C SER A 32 -6.40 5.24 -6.27
N ARG A 33 -6.63 4.49 -7.36
CA ARG A 33 -5.81 3.33 -7.69
C ARG A 33 -4.38 3.76 -8.03
N GLY A 34 -3.42 3.20 -7.30
CA GLY A 34 -2.00 3.52 -7.45
C GLY A 34 -1.53 4.72 -6.63
N ASP A 35 -2.37 5.27 -5.75
CA ASP A 35 -1.97 6.32 -4.82
C ASP A 35 -0.77 5.89 -3.96
N VAL A 36 0.22 6.77 -3.83
CA VAL A 36 1.38 6.53 -2.99
C VAL A 36 0.95 6.66 -1.53
N ARG A 37 1.03 5.55 -0.78
CA ARG A 37 0.65 5.50 0.63
C ARG A 37 1.81 4.98 1.47
N PRO A 38 2.27 5.73 2.48
CA PRO A 38 3.29 5.26 3.42
C PRO A 38 2.70 4.13 4.28
N ILE A 39 3.48 3.07 4.56
CA ILE A 39 3.21 1.88 5.42
C ILE A 39 3.96 0.63 4.93
N TRP A 40 4.38 0.61 3.66
CA TRP A 40 4.78 -0.64 2.99
C TRP A 40 6.13 -1.19 3.43
N GLU A 41 6.99 -0.36 4.02
CA GLU A 41 8.22 -0.83 4.67
C GLU A 41 7.91 -1.81 5.80
N LEU A 42 6.96 -1.47 6.69
CA LEU A 42 6.52 -2.35 7.77
C LEU A 42 6.04 -3.70 7.22
N LEU A 43 5.16 -3.65 6.22
CA LEU A 43 4.50 -4.85 5.69
C LEU A 43 5.49 -5.78 5.00
N TYR A 44 6.37 -5.25 4.13
CA TYR A 44 7.32 -6.08 3.41
C TYR A 44 8.39 -6.65 4.34
N ASN A 45 8.98 -5.84 5.22
CA ASN A 45 10.03 -6.32 6.10
C ASN A 45 9.49 -7.32 7.14
N HIS A 46 8.26 -7.14 7.64
CA HIS A 46 7.68 -8.13 8.54
C HIS A 46 7.33 -9.44 7.82
N TYR A 47 6.57 -9.40 6.72
CA TYR A 47 6.06 -10.63 6.12
C TYR A 47 7.00 -11.27 5.10
N GLY A 48 7.63 -10.46 4.25
CA GLY A 48 8.58 -10.94 3.24
C GLY A 48 9.95 -11.27 3.84
N VAL A 49 10.51 -10.38 4.68
CA VAL A 49 11.88 -10.56 5.20
C VAL A 49 11.91 -11.41 6.45
N LEU A 50 11.16 -11.08 7.51
CA LEU A 50 11.19 -11.85 8.76
C LEU A 50 10.44 -13.19 8.66
N LYS A 51 9.20 -13.17 8.17
CA LYS A 51 8.36 -14.38 8.09
C LYS A 51 8.64 -15.24 6.85
N LYS A 52 9.47 -14.78 5.91
CA LYS A 52 9.82 -15.51 4.67
C LYS A 52 8.61 -15.96 3.85
N LEU A 53 7.51 -15.20 3.90
CA LEU A 53 6.33 -15.48 3.09
C LEU A 53 6.49 -14.92 1.68
N ASN A 54 5.72 -15.45 0.74
CA ASN A 54 5.61 -14.83 -0.57
C ASN A 54 4.85 -13.50 -0.47
N ALA A 55 5.59 -12.41 -0.60
CA ALA A 55 5.10 -11.03 -0.52
C ALA A 55 5.51 -10.23 -1.76
N THR A 56 5.40 -10.84 -2.94
CA THR A 56 5.89 -10.31 -4.22
C THR A 56 5.31 -8.94 -4.56
N TRP A 57 3.99 -8.79 -4.49
CA TRP A 57 3.29 -7.54 -4.79
C TRP A 57 3.50 -6.50 -3.69
N THR A 58 3.49 -6.93 -2.43
CA THR A 58 3.80 -6.07 -1.29
C THR A 58 5.21 -5.48 -1.42
N LYS A 59 6.20 -6.28 -1.84
CA LYS A 59 7.56 -5.83 -2.14
C LYS A 59 7.58 -4.79 -3.26
N GLN A 60 6.95 -5.09 -4.40
CA GLN A 60 6.94 -4.18 -5.54
C GLN A 60 6.29 -2.84 -5.20
N TYR A 61 5.21 -2.85 -4.42
CA TYR A 61 4.54 -1.63 -4.02
C TYR A 61 5.34 -0.85 -2.96
N ARG A 62 6.02 -1.54 -2.03
CA ARG A 62 7.03 -0.92 -1.16
C ARG A 62 8.10 -0.22 -1.98
N ASP A 63 8.70 -0.94 -2.92
CA ASP A 63 9.79 -0.43 -3.75
C ASP A 63 9.32 0.82 -4.56
N MET A 64 8.09 0.81 -5.09
CA MET A 64 7.47 1.97 -5.75
C MET A 64 7.31 3.16 -4.80
N VAL A 65 6.80 2.95 -3.59
CA VAL A 65 6.59 4.02 -2.61
C VAL A 65 7.92 4.66 -2.19
N VAL A 66 8.95 3.83 -1.96
CA VAL A 66 10.30 4.29 -1.62
C VAL A 66 10.93 5.06 -2.76
N GLU A 67 10.76 4.62 -4.01
CA GLU A 67 11.22 5.36 -5.19
C GLU A 67 10.53 6.72 -5.29
N LYS A 68 9.21 6.77 -5.06
CA LYS A 68 8.43 8.01 -5.08
C LYS A 68 8.74 8.97 -3.94
N GLY A 69 9.24 8.47 -2.80
CA GLY A 69 9.71 9.27 -1.67
C GLY A 69 11.21 9.52 -1.68
N GLU A 70 11.85 9.48 -2.86
CA GLU A 70 13.27 9.83 -3.04
C GLU A 70 14.24 8.98 -2.21
N GLY A 71 13.92 7.71 -1.99
CA GLY A 71 14.74 6.75 -1.25
C GLY A 71 14.27 6.46 0.17
N ALA A 72 13.14 7.03 0.59
CA ALA A 72 12.44 6.65 1.82
C ALA A 72 10.93 6.57 1.58
N GLU A 73 10.20 5.89 2.47
CA GLU A 73 8.75 5.68 2.27
C GLU A 73 7.88 6.94 2.40
N GLY A 74 8.45 8.08 2.83
CA GLY A 74 7.73 9.34 3.08
C GLY A 74 6.61 9.22 4.11
N GLY A 75 5.83 10.27 4.34
CA GLY A 75 4.69 10.29 5.27
C GLY A 75 4.47 11.65 5.92
N GLY A 76 3.58 11.74 6.91
CA GLY A 76 3.35 12.97 7.67
C GLY A 76 2.92 14.17 6.81
N GLY A 77 2.19 13.92 5.72
CA GLY A 77 1.75 14.93 4.75
C GLY A 77 2.58 14.99 3.46
N HIS A 78 3.65 14.19 3.33
CA HIS A 78 4.52 14.19 2.15
C HIS A 78 3.77 13.86 0.84
N TYR A 79 2.72 13.03 0.90
CA TYR A 79 1.92 12.63 -0.26
C TYR A 79 0.59 13.41 -0.39
N GLY A 80 0.55 14.64 0.14
CA GLY A 80 -0.57 15.56 -0.01
C GLY A 80 -1.25 15.96 1.29
N GLY A 81 -2.08 17.00 1.21
CA GLY A 81 -2.71 17.65 2.37
C GLY A 81 -4.07 17.09 2.80
N THR A 82 -4.51 15.95 2.26
CA THR A 82 -5.73 15.28 2.71
C THR A 82 -5.41 14.19 3.73
N SER A 83 -6.43 13.64 4.39
CA SER A 83 -6.26 12.61 5.45
C SER A 83 -5.26 11.52 5.08
N GLY A 84 -5.27 11.08 3.81
CA GLY A 84 -4.43 9.98 3.36
C GLY A 84 -2.92 10.21 3.46
N GLY A 85 -2.46 11.47 3.39
CA GLY A 85 -1.06 11.83 3.57
C GLY A 85 -0.61 11.75 5.03
N PHE A 86 -1.55 11.76 5.98
CA PHE A 86 -1.30 11.78 7.43
C PHE A 86 -1.56 10.44 8.12
N ASP A 87 -2.03 9.41 7.40
CA ASP A 87 -2.33 8.08 7.96
C ASP A 87 -1.09 7.39 8.57
N GLN A 88 0.12 7.76 8.14
CA GLN A 88 1.39 7.34 8.73
C GLN A 88 2.36 8.50 8.84
N LEU A 89 3.25 8.44 9.84
CA LEU A 89 4.30 9.44 10.08
C LEU A 89 5.47 9.34 9.10
N GLY A 90 5.68 8.17 8.49
CA GLY A 90 6.72 7.96 7.48
C GLY A 90 8.08 7.52 7.98
N TYR A 91 8.14 6.98 9.19
CA TYR A 91 9.38 6.48 9.80
C TYR A 91 9.67 5.01 9.46
N GLY A 92 8.89 4.37 8.60
CA GLY A 92 9.00 2.94 8.35
C GLY A 92 10.32 2.52 7.71
N THR A 93 10.90 3.34 6.82
CA THR A 93 12.25 3.04 6.29
C THR A 93 13.28 3.03 7.42
N LEU A 94 13.17 3.93 8.40
CA LEU A 94 14.05 3.97 9.58
C LEU A 94 13.78 2.81 10.55
N LEU A 95 12.51 2.50 10.81
CA LEU A 95 12.11 1.59 11.87
C LEU A 95 12.05 0.12 11.46
N TYR A 96 11.83 -0.16 10.17
CA TYR A 96 11.49 -1.50 9.72
C TYR A 96 12.37 -2.05 8.61
N SER A 97 13.24 -1.27 7.96
CA SER A 97 14.19 -1.82 6.99
C SER A 97 15.17 -2.78 7.68
N LEU A 98 15.23 -4.02 7.18
CA LEU A 98 16.06 -5.11 7.73
C LEU A 98 17.08 -5.63 6.72
#